data_AF-A0A2P5TPL7-F1
#
_entry.id   AF-A0A2P5TPL7-F1
#
_cell.length_a   1.000
_cell.length_b   1.000
_cell.length_c   1.000
_cell.angle_alpha   90.00
_cell.angle_beta   90.00
_cell.angle_gamma   90.00
#
_symmetry.space_group_name_H-M   'P 1'
#
loop_
_entity.id
_entity.type
_entity.pdbx_description
1 polymer ?
#
loop_
_entity_poly.entity_id
_entity_poly.type
_entity_poly.pdbx_seq_one_letter_code
_entity_poly.pdbx_strand_id
1 'polypeptide(L)'
;MLQPHWDSTLARAAEHNTVLCLQDTTGRKLKEVVAAEPALGEVRFTLPKGRKRPSRSVTLSIRVARVELKQQQLPITVVMAEEQSAPAGATPVSWILLSNIQVETLSGAQELLNWYLCCWEIELFFKTLKSGCRVESMQLRSREKLERLLVIKMIVAWRVMYLMRLNRVVPEHSCELVFDPEEWRIIYASTLRKTPPKEAPSLRTLLHLVASYGSFLGRKGDGEPGLQTLWLGLERCHDMVRAIQETKELLG
;
A
#
# COMPACT_ATOMS: atom_id res chain seq x y z
N MET A 1 20.39 -12.57 19.21
CA MET A 1 20.02 -12.39 17.78
C MET A 1 19.05 -11.23 17.56
N LEU A 2 18.12 -10.91 18.48
CA LEU A 2 17.18 -9.79 18.31
C LEU A 2 17.71 -8.40 18.74
N GLN A 3 18.84 -8.35 19.46
CA GLN A 3 19.39 -7.09 20.01
C GLN A 3 19.57 -5.98 18.95
N PRO A 4 20.17 -6.23 17.76
CA PRO A 4 20.35 -5.17 16.76
C PRO A 4 19.03 -4.63 16.19
N HIS A 5 18.02 -5.51 16.07
CA HIS A 5 16.68 -5.13 15.64
C HIS A 5 15.98 -4.29 16.71
N TRP A 6 16.21 -4.63 17.98
CA TRP A 6 15.68 -3.90 19.12
C TRP A 6 16.30 -2.49 19.23
N ASP A 7 17.62 -2.38 19.11
CA ASP A 7 18.33 -1.09 19.16
C ASP A 7 17.88 -0.16 18.01
N SER A 8 17.71 -0.70 16.81
CA SER A 8 17.16 0.04 15.66
C SER A 8 15.71 0.49 15.88
N THR A 9 14.93 -0.31 16.61
CA THR A 9 13.54 0.00 16.95
C THR A 9 13.48 1.10 18.02
N LEU A 10 14.35 1.04 19.03
CA LEU A 10 14.48 2.08 20.06
C LEU A 10 14.94 3.42 19.48
N ALA A 11 15.98 3.41 18.62
CA ALA A 11 16.44 4.62 17.95
C ALA A 11 15.32 5.28 17.14
N ARG A 12 14.55 4.48 16.38
CA ARG A 12 13.39 4.97 15.64
C ARG A 12 12.30 5.51 16.56
N ALA A 13 11.99 4.82 17.66
CA ALA A 13 11.00 5.27 18.63
C ALA A 13 11.42 6.53 19.39
N ALA A 14 12.72 6.84 19.46
CA ALA A 14 13.20 8.10 20.03
C ALA A 14 12.98 9.29 19.08
N GLU A 15 13.11 9.08 17.77
CA GLU A 15 13.00 10.14 16.76
C GLU A 15 11.59 10.28 16.18
N HIS A 16 10.80 9.19 16.20
CA HIS A 16 9.55 9.09 15.47
C HIS A 16 8.44 8.40 16.27
N ASN A 17 7.23 8.90 16.05
CA ASN A 17 5.99 8.21 16.36
C ASN A 17 5.95 6.84 15.68
N THR A 18 5.88 5.77 16.48
CA THR A 18 6.10 4.40 16.01
C THR A 18 4.96 3.50 16.43
N VAL A 19 4.43 2.69 15.50
CA VAL A 19 3.47 1.62 15.78
C VAL A 19 4.01 0.31 15.23
N LEU A 20 4.05 -0.73 16.06
CA LEU A 20 4.56 -2.06 15.69
C LEU A 20 3.55 -3.12 16.05
N CYS A 21 3.25 -4.05 15.14
CA CYS A 21 2.45 -5.22 15.48
C CYS A 21 3.35 -6.37 15.91
N LEU A 22 3.04 -6.97 17.05
CA LEU A 22 3.64 -8.25 17.45
C LEU A 22 2.95 -9.38 16.68
N GLN A 23 3.69 -10.06 15.82
CA GLN A 23 3.20 -11.22 15.07
C GLN A 23 3.51 -12.57 15.75
N ASP A 24 4.30 -12.57 16.84
CA ASP A 24 4.88 -13.78 17.41
C ASP A 24 4.59 -13.99 18.92
N THR A 25 4.80 -15.22 19.38
CA THR A 25 4.41 -15.75 20.72
C THR A 25 5.00 -15.02 21.95
N THR A 26 5.93 -14.08 21.76
CA THR A 26 6.53 -13.25 22.82
C THR A 26 5.51 -12.31 23.49
N GLY A 27 4.36 -12.09 22.86
CA GLY A 27 3.30 -11.20 23.33
C GLY A 27 2.34 -11.75 24.38
N ARG A 28 2.43 -13.02 24.83
CA ARG A 28 1.45 -13.61 25.77
C ARG A 28 1.25 -12.77 27.05
N LYS A 29 2.35 -12.36 27.69
CA LYS A 29 2.31 -11.54 28.92
C LYS A 29 1.70 -10.16 28.67
N LEU A 30 2.01 -9.53 27.54
CA LEU A 30 1.45 -8.22 27.18
C LEU A 30 -0.04 -8.33 26.87
N LYS A 31 -0.44 -9.41 26.19
CA LYS A 31 -1.84 -9.72 25.89
C LYS A 31 -2.65 -9.92 27.17
N GLU A 32 -2.12 -10.66 28.15
CA GLU A 32 -2.77 -10.85 29.45
C GLU A 32 -2.98 -9.52 30.20
N VAL A 33 -1.96 -8.66 30.22
CA VAL A 33 -2.04 -7.34 30.87
C VAL A 33 -3.13 -6.47 30.24
N VAL A 34 -3.11 -6.31 28.91
CA VAL A 34 -4.10 -5.45 28.22
C VAL A 34 -5.50 -6.08 28.17
N ALA A 35 -5.62 -7.41 28.27
CA ALA A 35 -6.92 -8.07 28.35
C ALA A 35 -7.66 -7.78 29.67
N ALA A 36 -6.93 -7.48 30.75
CA ALA A 36 -7.52 -7.10 32.04
C ALA A 36 -8.11 -5.68 32.04
N GLU A 37 -7.64 -4.80 31.15
CA GLU A 37 -8.15 -3.43 31.01
C GLU A 37 -9.55 -3.42 30.41
N PRO A 38 -10.45 -2.50 30.81
CA PRO A 38 -11.77 -2.38 30.21
C PRO A 38 -11.68 -2.02 28.72
N ALA A 39 -12.65 -2.47 27.93
CA ALA A 39 -12.74 -2.07 26.52
C ALA A 39 -13.04 -0.57 26.43
N LEU A 40 -12.22 0.16 25.67
CA LEU A 40 -12.45 1.58 25.36
C LEU A 40 -13.60 1.77 24.37
N GLY A 41 -13.90 0.74 23.57
CA GLY A 41 -15.00 0.74 22.61
C GLY A 41 -14.72 -0.13 21.40
N GLU A 42 -15.42 0.14 20.31
CA GLU A 42 -15.33 -0.61 19.07
C GLU A 42 -14.85 0.27 17.92
N VAL A 43 -14.03 -0.31 17.04
CA VAL A 43 -13.63 0.29 15.76
C VAL A 43 -14.04 -0.61 14.62
N ARG A 44 -14.63 -0.04 13.56
CA ARG A 44 -15.06 -0.77 12.37
C ARG A 44 -14.23 -0.39 11.16
N PHE A 45 -13.86 -1.39 10.36
CA PHE A 45 -13.20 -1.16 9.08
C PHE A 45 -13.56 -2.26 8.08
N THR A 46 -13.33 -1.97 6.80
CA THR A 46 -13.48 -2.97 5.74
C THR A 46 -12.13 -3.67 5.53
N LEU A 47 -12.11 -4.96 5.81
CA LEU A 47 -10.95 -5.81 5.62
C LEU A 47 -10.90 -6.26 4.16
N PRO A 48 -9.91 -5.84 3.36
CA PRO A 48 -9.88 -6.13 1.94
C PRO A 48 -9.77 -7.61 1.64
N LYS A 49 -10.19 -7.95 0.41
CA LYS A 49 -10.08 -9.29 -0.17
C LYS A 49 -8.63 -9.77 -0.12
N GLY A 50 -8.42 -10.95 0.47
CA GLY A 50 -7.15 -11.69 0.45
C GLY A 50 -7.17 -12.83 -0.57
N ARG A 51 -6.07 -13.59 -0.67
CA ARG A 51 -5.92 -14.70 -1.64
C ARG A 51 -6.98 -15.80 -1.51
N LYS A 52 -7.46 -16.07 -0.29
CA LYS A 52 -8.49 -17.09 0.01
C LYS A 52 -9.60 -16.55 0.92
N ARG A 53 -9.77 -15.23 0.96
CA ARG A 53 -10.67 -14.60 1.92
C ARG A 53 -11.42 -13.44 1.23
N PRO A 54 -12.75 -13.42 1.24
CA PRO A 54 -13.52 -12.31 0.68
C PRO A 54 -13.26 -11.02 1.47
N SER A 55 -13.54 -9.89 0.82
CA SER A 55 -13.64 -8.61 1.53
C SER A 55 -14.81 -8.68 2.52
N ARG A 56 -14.66 -8.14 3.72
CA ARG A 56 -15.72 -8.14 4.73
C ARG A 56 -15.58 -6.99 5.73
N SER A 57 -16.70 -6.58 6.33
CA SER A 57 -16.69 -5.67 7.47
C SER A 57 -16.16 -6.40 8.71
N VAL A 58 -15.35 -5.70 9.51
CA VAL A 58 -14.79 -6.19 10.77
C VAL A 58 -15.03 -5.15 11.86
N THR A 59 -15.52 -5.61 13.00
CA THR A 59 -15.68 -4.82 14.22
C THR A 59 -14.64 -5.31 15.23
N LEU A 60 -13.75 -4.44 15.67
CA LEU A 60 -12.70 -4.73 16.65
C LEU A 60 -13.09 -4.11 17.99
N SER A 61 -13.06 -4.90 19.06
CA SER A 61 -13.02 -4.36 20.42
C SER A 61 -11.61 -3.89 20.73
N ILE A 62 -11.48 -2.68 21.27
CA ILE A 62 -10.21 -2.02 21.55
C ILE A 62 -9.98 -1.94 23.06
N ARG A 63 -8.82 -2.42 23.50
CA ARG A 63 -8.30 -2.26 24.86
C ARG A 63 -6.91 -1.64 24.80
N VAL A 64 -6.57 -0.84 25.79
CA VAL A 64 -5.29 -0.13 25.85
C VAL A 64 -4.70 -0.24 27.24
N ALA A 65 -3.41 -0.54 27.33
CA ALA A 65 -2.65 -0.51 28.56
C ALA A 65 -1.34 0.26 28.36
N ARG A 66 -0.93 1.02 29.37
CA ARG A 66 0.44 1.57 29.43
C ARG A 66 1.28 0.62 30.27
N VAL A 67 2.37 0.12 29.69
CA VAL A 67 3.27 -0.83 30.36
C VAL A 67 4.71 -0.38 30.22
N GLU A 68 5.55 -0.75 31.17
CA GLU A 68 6.98 -0.51 31.10
C GLU A 68 7.70 -1.79 30.68
N LEU A 69 8.45 -1.72 29.57
CA LEU A 69 9.32 -2.82 29.17
C LEU A 69 10.55 -2.85 30.08
N LYS A 70 10.53 -3.75 31.08
CA LYS A 70 11.53 -3.84 32.15
C LYS A 70 12.99 -3.88 31.69
N GLN A 71 13.27 -4.54 30.56
CA GLN A 71 14.65 -4.65 30.06
C GLN A 71 15.18 -3.34 29.47
N GLN A 72 14.29 -2.40 29.15
CA GLN A 72 14.61 -1.14 28.46
C GLN A 72 14.23 0.10 29.26
N GLN A 73 13.51 -0.06 30.37
CA GLN A 73 12.89 1.04 31.14
C GLN A 73 12.10 1.98 30.21
N LEU A 74 11.43 1.40 29.22
CA LEU A 74 10.72 2.15 28.20
C LEU A 74 9.21 2.02 28.45
N PRO A 75 8.51 3.13 28.75
CA PRO A 75 7.07 3.12 28.80
C PRO A 75 6.53 3.01 27.37
N ILE A 76 5.66 2.04 27.15
CA ILE A 76 5.01 1.78 25.87
C ILE A 76 3.50 1.64 26.07
N THR A 77 2.76 2.04 25.04
CA THR A 77 1.34 1.80 24.92
C THR A 77 1.14 0.49 24.18
N VAL A 78 0.31 -0.38 24.74
CA VAL A 78 -0.14 -1.62 24.13
C VAL A 78 -1.59 -1.45 23.74
N VAL A 79 -1.89 -1.53 22.46
CA VAL A 79 -3.27 -1.56 21.94
C VAL A 79 -3.59 -2.98 21.52
N MET A 80 -4.61 -3.56 22.16
CA MET A 80 -5.18 -4.82 21.71
C MET A 80 -6.44 -4.55 20.90
N ALA A 81 -6.48 -5.10 19.69
CA ALA A 81 -7.62 -4.99 18.79
C ALA A 81 -8.09 -6.40 18.40
N GLU A 82 -9.27 -6.80 18.89
CA GLU A 82 -9.80 -8.14 18.71
C GLU A 82 -11.16 -8.13 18.04
N GLU A 83 -11.28 -8.89 16.95
CA GLU A 83 -12.50 -9.01 16.19
C GLU A 83 -13.63 -9.63 17.01
N GLN A 84 -14.74 -8.91 17.05
CA GLN A 84 -15.99 -9.37 17.61
C GLN A 84 -16.75 -10.18 16.56
N SER A 85 -17.27 -11.34 16.97
CA SER A 85 -18.17 -12.18 16.17
C SER A 85 -17.63 -12.51 14.77
N ALA A 86 -16.38 -12.98 14.69
CA ALA A 86 -15.78 -13.43 13.43
C ALA A 86 -16.65 -14.51 12.76
N PRO A 87 -16.86 -14.46 11.43
CA PRO A 87 -17.66 -15.46 10.72
C PRO A 87 -17.15 -16.87 10.93
N ALA A 88 -18.07 -17.85 10.96
CA ALA A 88 -17.71 -19.26 11.08
C ALA A 88 -16.69 -19.67 10.00
N GLY A 89 -15.61 -20.33 10.42
CA GLY A 89 -14.52 -20.76 9.53
C GLY A 89 -13.53 -19.67 9.12
N ALA A 90 -13.73 -18.41 9.52
CA ALA A 90 -12.76 -17.35 9.31
C ALA A 90 -11.79 -17.27 10.49
N THR A 91 -10.50 -17.06 10.21
CA THR A 91 -9.54 -16.67 11.25
C THR A 91 -9.87 -15.25 11.72
N PRO A 92 -10.14 -15.03 13.02
CA PRO A 92 -10.46 -13.71 13.55
C PRO A 92 -9.25 -12.78 13.45
N VAL A 93 -9.51 -11.49 13.23
CA VAL A 93 -8.48 -10.46 13.40
C VAL A 93 -8.16 -10.32 14.89
N SER A 94 -6.89 -10.49 15.24
CA SER A 94 -6.39 -10.28 16.60
C SER A 94 -5.00 -9.65 16.49
N TRP A 95 -4.89 -8.40 16.93
CA TRP A 95 -3.65 -7.63 16.84
C TRP A 95 -3.25 -7.10 18.21
N ILE A 96 -1.94 -7.13 18.47
CA ILE A 96 -1.29 -6.44 19.58
C ILE A 96 -0.33 -5.42 18.96
N LEU A 97 -0.66 -4.14 19.11
CA LEU A 97 0.14 -3.03 18.62
C LEU A 97 0.91 -2.41 19.79
N LEU A 98 2.18 -2.14 19.59
CA LEU A 98 3.04 -1.40 20.51
C LEU A 98 3.29 -0.01 19.94
N SER A 99 3.22 1.01 20.79
CA SER A 99 3.51 2.39 20.42
C SER A 99 4.24 3.14 21.53
N ASN A 100 5.12 4.06 21.14
CA ASN A 100 5.72 5.02 22.07
C ASN A 100 4.72 6.13 22.47
N ILE A 101 3.68 6.36 21.67
CA ILE A 101 2.66 7.38 21.89
C ILE A 101 1.72 6.96 23.03
N GLN A 102 1.53 7.83 24.01
CA GLN A 102 0.55 7.65 25.07
C GLN A 102 -0.87 7.82 24.53
N VAL A 103 -1.72 6.84 24.79
CA VAL A 103 -3.11 6.82 24.35
C VAL A 103 -3.99 6.38 25.51
N GLU A 104 -5.02 7.17 25.81
CA GLU A 104 -5.99 6.89 26.86
C GLU A 104 -7.43 6.88 26.33
N THR A 105 -7.63 7.27 25.07
CA THR A 105 -8.95 7.39 24.45
C THR A 105 -9.12 6.45 23.27
N LEU A 106 -10.37 6.08 22.99
CA LEU A 106 -10.71 5.28 21.80
C LEU A 106 -10.23 5.95 20.50
N SER A 107 -10.35 7.28 20.40
CA SER A 107 -9.91 8.05 19.23
C SER A 107 -8.40 7.92 18.99
N GLY A 108 -7.59 8.06 20.04
CA GLY A 108 -6.13 7.88 19.92
C GLY A 108 -5.76 6.44 19.56
N ALA A 109 -6.49 5.44 20.09
CA ALA A 109 -6.23 4.05 19.76
C ALA A 109 -6.62 3.72 18.31
N GLN A 110 -7.71 4.31 17.82
CA GLN A 110 -8.14 4.23 16.44
C GLN A 110 -7.12 4.87 15.49
N GLU A 111 -6.48 5.98 15.88
CA GLU A 111 -5.41 6.59 15.09
C GLU A 111 -4.20 5.65 14.92
N LEU A 112 -3.72 5.04 16.02
CA LEU A 112 -2.63 4.06 15.94
C LEU A 112 -2.99 2.86 15.06
N LEU A 113 -4.25 2.39 15.16
CA LEU A 113 -4.75 1.33 14.31
C LEU A 113 -4.77 1.75 12.83
N ASN A 114 -5.21 2.97 12.52
CA ASN A 114 -5.21 3.49 11.16
C ASN A 114 -3.80 3.54 10.57
N TRP A 115 -2.80 3.97 11.36
CA TRP A 115 -1.41 3.95 10.92
C TRP A 115 -0.91 2.53 10.66
N TYR A 116 -1.27 1.56 11.52
CA TYR A 116 -0.95 0.16 11.27
C TYR A 116 -1.61 -0.39 10.00
N LEU A 117 -2.85 0.01 9.71
CA LEU A 117 -3.54 -0.38 8.47
C LEU A 117 -2.82 0.18 7.22
N CYS A 118 -2.05 1.27 7.34
CA CYS A 118 -1.20 1.78 6.26
C CYS A 118 0.04 0.90 5.99
N CYS A 119 0.42 -0.06 6.86
CA CYS A 119 1.57 -0.93 6.62
C CYS A 119 1.45 -1.76 5.34
N TRP A 120 0.24 -2.03 4.85
CA TRP A 120 0.09 -2.70 3.56
C TRP A 120 0.55 -1.84 2.39
N GLU A 121 0.56 -0.52 2.50
CA GLU A 121 1.08 0.36 1.45
C GLU A 121 2.56 0.09 1.18
N ILE A 122 3.36 -0.08 2.23
CA ILE A 122 4.79 -0.36 2.04
C ILE A 122 5.02 -1.77 1.48
N GLU A 123 4.19 -2.75 1.80
CA GLU A 123 4.24 -4.07 1.17
C GLU A 123 3.91 -3.99 -0.33
N LEU A 124 2.94 -3.16 -0.72
CA LEU A 124 2.62 -2.90 -2.12
C LEU A 124 3.76 -2.20 -2.86
N PHE A 125 4.49 -1.31 -2.19
CA PHE A 125 5.71 -0.70 -2.72
C PHE A 125 6.78 -1.75 -3.00
N PHE A 126 7.12 -2.56 -2.01
CA PHE A 126 8.11 -3.61 -2.18
C PHE A 126 7.67 -4.68 -3.19
N LYS A 127 6.38 -5.00 -3.27
CA LYS A 127 5.85 -5.87 -4.32
C LYS A 127 6.08 -5.28 -5.72
N THR A 128 5.80 -3.99 -5.90
CA THR A 128 6.03 -3.32 -7.18
C THR A 128 7.52 -3.27 -7.51
N LEU A 129 8.37 -2.99 -6.52
CA LEU A 129 9.83 -2.93 -6.69
C LEU A 129 10.43 -4.31 -7.03
N LYS A 130 10.06 -5.34 -6.27
CA LYS A 130 10.62 -6.70 -6.41
C LYS A 130 10.03 -7.46 -7.58
N SER A 131 8.71 -7.47 -7.74
CA SER A 131 8.03 -8.27 -8.77
C SER A 131 7.77 -7.49 -10.06
N GLY A 132 7.38 -6.21 -9.97
CA GLY A 132 7.13 -5.36 -11.13
C GLY A 132 8.43 -4.90 -11.78
N CYS A 133 9.25 -4.19 -11.02
CA CYS A 133 10.55 -3.66 -11.45
C CYS A 133 11.67 -4.70 -11.51
N ARG A 134 11.45 -5.90 -10.93
CA ARG A 134 12.38 -7.04 -10.94
C ARG A 134 13.78 -6.69 -10.44
N VAL A 135 13.88 -5.88 -9.38
CA VAL A 135 15.19 -5.41 -8.88
C VAL A 135 16.10 -6.54 -8.41
N GLU A 136 15.53 -7.64 -7.90
CA GLU A 136 16.29 -8.79 -7.40
C GLU A 136 16.86 -9.67 -8.53
N SER A 137 16.39 -9.50 -9.78
CA SER A 137 16.95 -10.22 -10.94
C SER A 137 17.96 -9.39 -11.74
N MET A 138 18.34 -8.20 -11.26
CA MET A 138 19.28 -7.32 -11.98
C MET A 138 20.71 -7.82 -11.84
N GLN A 139 21.42 -7.97 -12.96
CA GLN A 139 22.78 -8.53 -13.02
C GLN A 139 23.87 -7.47 -13.26
N LEU A 140 23.76 -6.30 -12.60
CA LEU A 140 24.78 -5.27 -12.67
C LEU A 140 26.03 -5.70 -11.88
N ARG A 141 27.21 -5.55 -12.49
CA ARG A 141 28.50 -6.01 -11.92
C ARG A 141 29.11 -5.08 -10.86
N SER A 142 28.59 -3.87 -10.68
CA SER A 142 29.09 -2.90 -9.69
C SER A 142 27.99 -2.56 -8.71
N ARG A 143 28.36 -2.51 -7.42
CA ARG A 143 27.48 -2.11 -6.33
C ARG A 143 26.92 -0.70 -6.56
N GLU A 144 27.77 0.24 -6.96
CA GLU A 144 27.40 1.64 -7.20
C GLU A 144 26.39 1.76 -8.33
N LYS A 145 26.55 0.96 -9.40
CA LYS A 145 25.58 0.90 -10.51
C LYS A 145 24.26 0.29 -10.05
N LEU A 146 24.29 -0.75 -9.22
CA LEU A 146 23.10 -1.38 -8.66
C LEU A 146 22.34 -0.42 -7.75
N GLU A 147 23.03 0.30 -6.86
CA GLU A 147 22.43 1.30 -5.98
C GLU A 147 21.77 2.44 -6.77
N ARG A 148 22.42 2.95 -7.82
CA ARG A 148 21.82 3.97 -8.70
C ARG A 148 20.57 3.47 -9.43
N LEU A 149 20.63 2.24 -9.98
CA LEU A 149 19.47 1.66 -10.65
C LEU A 149 18.33 1.39 -9.66
N LEU A 150 18.65 0.97 -8.43
CA LEU A 150 17.67 0.76 -7.37
C LEU A 150 16.91 2.05 -7.06
N VAL A 151 17.60 3.20 -6.94
CA VAL A 151 16.95 4.51 -6.73
C VAL A 151 15.98 4.84 -7.86
N ILE A 152 16.38 4.66 -9.12
CA ILE A 152 15.49 4.88 -10.27
C ILE A 152 14.25 3.97 -10.20
N LYS A 153 14.45 2.69 -9.87
CA LYS A 153 13.36 1.72 -9.77
C LYS A 153 12.44 1.98 -8.59
N MET A 154 12.94 2.56 -7.50
CA MET A 154 12.12 3.06 -6.39
C MET A 154 11.19 4.19 -6.84
N ILE A 155 11.66 5.13 -7.66
CA ILE A 155 10.83 6.20 -8.23
C ILE A 155 9.74 5.61 -9.14
N VAL A 156 10.10 4.66 -10.00
CA VAL A 156 9.13 3.96 -10.87
C VAL A 156 8.08 3.21 -10.04
N ALA A 157 8.50 2.46 -9.01
CA ALA A 157 7.58 1.73 -8.14
C ALA A 157 6.62 2.67 -7.40
N TRP A 158 7.14 3.79 -6.87
CA TRP A 158 6.32 4.83 -6.26
C TRP A 158 5.32 5.41 -7.26
N ARG A 159 5.75 5.71 -8.49
CA ARG A 159 4.89 6.28 -9.53
C ARG A 159 3.69 5.38 -9.88
N VAL A 160 3.91 4.08 -10.02
CA VAL A 160 2.83 3.10 -10.25
C VAL A 160 1.84 3.11 -9.08
N MET A 161 2.34 3.09 -7.84
CA MET A 161 1.49 3.14 -6.66
C MET A 161 0.72 4.45 -6.55
N TYR A 162 1.38 5.57 -6.82
CA TYR A 162 0.80 6.89 -6.81
C TYR A 162 -0.36 6.97 -7.81
N LEU A 163 -0.19 6.50 -9.05
CA LEU A 163 -1.26 6.47 -10.05
C LEU A 163 -2.45 5.61 -9.59
N MET A 164 -2.19 4.42 -9.03
CA MET A 164 -3.26 3.57 -8.50
C MET A 164 -4.03 4.27 -7.37
N ARG A 165 -3.34 4.95 -6.46
CA ARG A 165 -3.96 5.65 -5.31
C ARG A 165 -4.70 6.90 -5.76
N LEU A 166 -4.08 7.70 -6.62
CA LEU A 166 -4.67 8.91 -7.16
C LEU A 166 -6.00 8.61 -7.88
N ASN A 167 -6.06 7.53 -8.66
CA ASN A 167 -7.29 7.07 -9.29
C ASN A 167 -8.43 6.79 -8.29
N ARG A 168 -8.09 6.27 -7.10
CA ARG A 168 -9.10 5.96 -6.07
C ARG A 168 -9.57 7.21 -5.33
N VAL A 169 -8.75 8.25 -5.26
CA VAL A 169 -9.05 9.48 -4.52
C VAL A 169 -9.73 10.51 -5.41
N VAL A 170 -9.25 10.68 -6.65
CA VAL A 170 -9.72 11.69 -7.61
C VAL A 170 -9.98 11.09 -9.00
N PRO A 171 -10.80 10.03 -9.13
CA PRO A 171 -11.00 9.31 -10.40
C PRO A 171 -11.52 10.19 -11.55
N GLU A 172 -12.34 11.19 -11.21
CA GLU A 172 -13.06 12.01 -12.19
C GLU A 172 -12.27 13.23 -12.67
N HIS A 173 -11.08 13.48 -12.10
CA HIS A 173 -10.22 14.60 -12.54
C HIS A 173 -9.59 14.28 -13.90
N SER A 174 -9.18 15.32 -14.64
CA SER A 174 -8.48 15.17 -15.92
C SER A 174 -7.24 14.28 -15.79
N CYS A 175 -7.04 13.38 -16.74
CA CYS A 175 -5.82 12.57 -16.82
C CYS A 175 -4.55 13.42 -17.05
N GLU A 176 -4.67 14.65 -17.56
CA GLU A 176 -3.56 15.58 -17.77
C GLU A 176 -2.89 16.06 -16.47
N LEU A 177 -3.50 15.77 -15.30
CA LEU A 177 -2.83 15.94 -14.01
C LEU A 177 -1.51 15.15 -13.94
N VAL A 178 -1.43 14.04 -14.68
CA VAL A 178 -0.33 13.09 -14.57
C VAL A 178 0.15 12.49 -15.90
N PHE A 179 -0.54 12.72 -17.01
CA PHE A 179 -0.13 12.26 -18.34
C PHE A 179 0.05 13.45 -19.28
N ASP A 180 1.05 13.38 -20.15
CA ASP A 180 1.25 14.41 -21.16
C ASP A 180 0.10 14.40 -22.20
N PRO A 181 -0.29 15.56 -22.78
CA PRO A 181 -1.32 15.62 -23.81
C PRO A 181 -1.11 14.70 -25.01
N GLU A 182 0.13 14.48 -25.44
CA GLU A 182 0.43 13.54 -26.53
C GLU A 182 0.33 12.09 -26.05
N GLU A 183 0.84 11.80 -24.84
CA GLU A 183 0.82 10.47 -24.23
C GLU A 183 -0.60 9.92 -24.09
N TRP A 184 -1.52 10.69 -23.47
CA TRP A 184 -2.89 10.19 -23.28
C TRP A 184 -3.64 10.05 -24.61
N ARG A 185 -3.38 10.94 -25.59
CA ARG A 185 -4.00 10.88 -26.92
C ARG A 185 -3.58 9.63 -27.67
N ILE A 186 -2.29 9.29 -27.62
CA ILE A 186 -1.76 8.06 -28.22
C ILE A 186 -2.41 6.84 -27.57
N ILE A 187 -2.40 6.75 -26.24
CA ILE A 187 -3.00 5.63 -25.50
C ILE A 187 -4.50 5.51 -25.83
N TYR A 188 -5.22 6.62 -25.87
CA TYR A 188 -6.64 6.63 -26.20
C TYR A 188 -6.89 6.10 -27.62
N ALA A 189 -6.18 6.65 -28.60
CA ALA A 189 -6.33 6.29 -30.00
C ALA A 189 -5.97 4.83 -30.26
N SER A 190 -4.87 4.35 -29.70
CA SER A 190 -4.38 2.99 -29.90
C SER A 190 -5.29 1.94 -29.25
N THR A 191 -5.84 2.24 -28.06
CA THR A 191 -6.68 1.31 -27.31
C THR A 191 -8.07 1.22 -27.92
N LEU A 192 -8.69 2.38 -28.19
CA LEU A 192 -10.09 2.44 -28.62
C LEU A 192 -10.27 2.43 -30.14
N ARG A 193 -9.18 2.59 -30.90
CA ARG A 193 -9.18 2.74 -32.36
C ARG A 193 -10.09 3.88 -32.81
N LYS A 194 -10.01 5.03 -32.12
CA LYS A 194 -10.84 6.22 -32.33
C LYS A 194 -10.00 7.48 -32.25
N THR A 195 -10.41 8.52 -32.95
CA THR A 195 -9.84 9.86 -32.78
C THR A 195 -10.01 10.30 -31.32
N PRO A 196 -8.93 10.79 -30.66
CA PRO A 196 -9.04 11.34 -29.32
C PRO A 196 -10.00 12.53 -29.26
N PRO A 197 -10.76 12.68 -28.16
CA PRO A 197 -11.59 13.86 -27.94
C PRO A 197 -10.76 15.15 -27.86
N LYS A 198 -11.43 16.30 -27.97
CA LYS A 198 -10.79 17.61 -27.75
C LYS A 198 -10.37 17.80 -26.30
N GLU A 199 -11.25 17.43 -25.38
CA GLU A 199 -11.02 17.50 -23.94
C GLU A 199 -10.44 16.18 -23.42
N ALA A 200 -9.51 16.27 -22.48
CA ALA A 200 -8.90 15.10 -21.89
C ALA A 200 -9.91 14.26 -21.10
N PRO A 201 -9.88 12.92 -21.22
CA PRO A 201 -10.73 12.05 -20.42
C PRO A 201 -10.33 12.08 -18.95
N SER A 202 -11.19 11.50 -18.09
CA SER A 202 -10.87 11.36 -16.68
C SER A 202 -9.70 10.42 -16.43
N LEU A 203 -9.03 10.60 -15.28
CA LEU A 203 -7.95 9.74 -14.81
C LEU A 203 -8.39 8.28 -14.76
N ARG A 204 -9.62 8.03 -14.28
CA ARG A 204 -10.23 6.69 -14.28
C ARG A 204 -10.30 6.11 -15.67
N THR A 205 -10.83 6.85 -16.64
CA THR A 205 -10.93 6.37 -18.02
C THR A 205 -9.56 6.02 -18.57
N LEU A 206 -8.59 6.92 -18.47
CA LEU A 206 -7.26 6.67 -19.05
C LEU A 206 -6.55 5.49 -18.36
N LEU A 207 -6.60 5.39 -17.03
CA LEU A 207 -5.96 4.28 -16.31
C LEU A 207 -6.63 2.93 -16.58
N HIS A 208 -7.91 2.89 -16.93
CA HIS A 208 -8.54 1.67 -17.45
C HIS A 208 -7.99 1.29 -18.83
N LEU A 209 -7.76 2.26 -19.72
CA LEU A 209 -7.13 2.00 -21.02
C LEU A 209 -5.70 1.50 -20.85
N VAL A 210 -4.90 2.14 -20.00
CA VAL A 210 -3.55 1.69 -19.64
C VAL A 210 -3.60 0.26 -19.08
N ALA A 211 -4.47 0.00 -18.10
CA ALA A 211 -4.59 -1.31 -17.49
C ALA A 211 -5.04 -2.41 -18.48
N SER A 212 -5.77 -2.06 -19.55
CA SER A 212 -6.15 -3.01 -20.59
C SER A 212 -4.93 -3.62 -21.30
N TYR A 213 -3.88 -2.81 -21.51
CA TYR A 213 -2.58 -3.32 -21.96
C TYR A 213 -1.92 -4.23 -20.92
N GLY A 214 -2.25 -4.09 -19.63
CA GLY A 214 -1.85 -5.02 -18.58
C GLY A 214 -2.78 -6.21 -18.35
N SER A 215 -3.65 -6.54 -19.33
CA SER A 215 -4.63 -7.63 -19.26
C SER A 215 -5.77 -7.41 -18.27
N PHE A 216 -6.08 -6.16 -17.92
CA PHE A 216 -7.31 -5.82 -17.20
C PHE A 216 -8.51 -5.86 -18.15
N LEU A 217 -9.50 -6.69 -17.83
CA LEU A 217 -10.66 -6.92 -18.70
C LEU A 217 -11.77 -5.89 -18.51
N GLY A 218 -11.84 -5.25 -17.34
CA GLY A 218 -12.84 -4.21 -17.06
C GLY A 218 -14.29 -4.70 -17.13
N ARG A 219 -14.57 -5.95 -16.74
CA ARG A 219 -15.93 -6.49 -16.75
C ARG A 219 -16.76 -5.86 -15.62
N LYS A 220 -18.09 -5.93 -15.75
CA LYS A 220 -19.00 -5.48 -14.70
C LYS A 220 -18.69 -6.21 -13.39
N GLY A 221 -18.25 -5.45 -12.38
CA GLY A 221 -17.90 -5.97 -11.05
C GLY A 221 -16.40 -6.24 -10.82
N ASP A 222 -15.52 -6.07 -11.83
CA ASP A 222 -14.07 -6.24 -11.64
C ASP A 222 -13.45 -5.15 -10.73
N GLY A 223 -14.12 -4.00 -10.60
CA GLY A 223 -13.65 -2.87 -9.80
C GLY A 223 -12.57 -2.05 -10.50
N GLU A 224 -11.63 -1.49 -9.74
CA GLU A 224 -10.54 -0.67 -10.26
C GLU A 224 -9.30 -1.52 -10.62
N PRO A 225 -8.51 -1.09 -11.63
CA PRO A 225 -7.20 -1.69 -11.92
C PRO A 225 -6.29 -1.82 -10.69
N GLY A 226 -5.60 -2.95 -10.60
CA GLY A 226 -4.60 -3.20 -9.56
C GLY A 226 -3.18 -2.79 -9.97
N LEU A 227 -2.24 -2.85 -9.03
CA LEU A 227 -0.82 -2.54 -9.30
C LEU A 227 -0.24 -3.34 -10.45
N GLN A 228 -0.53 -4.64 -10.50
CA GLN A 228 0.05 -5.52 -11.51
C GLN A 228 -0.40 -5.17 -12.92
N THR A 229 -1.70 -4.95 -13.10
CA THR A 229 -2.24 -4.53 -14.40
C THR A 229 -1.74 -3.15 -14.78
N LEU A 230 -1.58 -2.24 -13.81
CA LEU A 230 -1.07 -0.90 -14.08
C LEU A 230 0.41 -0.90 -14.44
N TRP A 231 1.30 -1.61 -13.73
CA TRP A 231 2.73 -1.59 -14.11
C TRP A 231 2.96 -2.22 -15.49
N LEU A 232 2.24 -3.30 -15.83
CA LEU A 232 2.35 -3.95 -17.14
C LEU A 232 1.79 -3.05 -18.23
N GLY A 233 0.67 -2.38 -17.95
CA GLY A 233 0.04 -1.43 -18.84
C GLY A 233 0.95 -0.24 -19.12
N LEU A 234 1.49 0.38 -18.08
CA LEU A 234 2.38 1.55 -18.19
C LEU A 234 3.65 1.23 -18.97
N GLU A 235 4.28 0.08 -18.73
CA GLU A 235 5.45 -0.37 -19.49
C GLU A 235 5.13 -0.47 -20.99
N ARG A 236 4.03 -1.16 -21.35
CA ARG A 236 3.59 -1.31 -22.75
C ARG A 236 3.18 0.01 -23.39
N CYS A 237 2.48 0.87 -22.65
CA CYS A 237 2.09 2.19 -23.14
C CYS A 237 3.30 3.08 -23.37
N HIS A 238 4.29 3.05 -22.47
CA HIS A 238 5.52 3.81 -22.62
C HIS A 238 6.28 3.42 -23.89
N ASP A 239 6.47 2.12 -24.13
CA ASP A 239 7.13 1.62 -25.34
C ASP A 239 6.39 2.05 -26.62
N MET A 240 5.05 1.98 -26.60
CA MET A 240 4.21 2.39 -27.72
C MET A 240 4.25 3.89 -28.00
N VAL A 241 4.15 4.73 -26.95
CA VAL A 241 4.23 6.20 -27.07
C VAL A 241 5.58 6.60 -27.63
N ARG A 242 6.65 6.03 -27.09
CA ARG A 242 8.02 6.26 -27.56
C ARG A 242 8.17 5.89 -29.04
N ALA A 243 7.70 4.72 -29.44
CA ALA A 243 7.79 4.28 -30.83
C ALA A 243 7.06 5.22 -31.80
N ILE A 244 5.89 5.72 -31.42
CA ILE A 244 5.11 6.66 -32.24
C ILE A 244 5.81 8.02 -32.33
N GLN A 245 6.35 8.54 -31.22
CA GLN A 245 7.10 9.79 -31.20
C GLN A 245 8.34 9.71 -32.10
N GLU A 246 9.16 8.66 -31.93
CA GLU A 246 10.35 8.43 -32.76
C GLU A 246 9.97 8.28 -34.25
N THR A 247 8.88 7.58 -34.56
CA THR A 247 8.42 7.40 -35.94
C THR A 247 7.99 8.73 -36.57
N LYS A 248 7.25 9.57 -35.85
CA LYS A 248 6.82 10.89 -36.31
C LYS A 248 8.00 11.83 -36.54
N GLU A 249 9.03 11.76 -35.69
CA GLU A 249 10.26 12.52 -35.87
C GLU A 249 11.07 12.06 -37.09
N LEU A 250 11.12 10.75 -37.35
CA LEU A 250 11.92 10.17 -38.43
C LEU A 250 11.23 10.19 -39.79
N LEU A 251 9.90 10.06 -39.84
CA LEU A 251 9.14 9.87 -41.08
C LEU A 251 8.31 11.10 -41.50
N GLY A 252 8.17 12.11 -40.64
CA GLY A 252 7.34 13.29 -40.88
C GLY A 252 5.85 13.03 -40.65
#